data_AF-A0A7K9DKB8-F1
#
_entry.id   AF-A0A7K9DKB8-F1
#
_cell.length_a   1.000
_cell.length_b   1.000
_cell.length_c   1.000
_cell.angle_alpha   90.00
_cell.angle_beta   90.00
_cell.angle_gamma   90.00
#
_symmetry.space_group_name_H-M   'P 1'
#
loop_
_entity.id
_entity.type
_entity.pdbx_description
1 polymer ?
#
loop_
_entity_poly.entity_id
_entity_poly.type
_entity_poly.pdbx_seq_one_letter_code
_entity_poly.pdbx_strand_id
1 'polypeptide(L)'
;EYTIDVFFRQKWKDERLKFKGPMNILRLNNLMASKIWTPDTFFHNGKKSVAHNMTMPNKLLRIQDDGTLLYTMRLTVQAECPMHLEDFPMDAHSCPLKFGS
;
A
#
# COMPACT_ATOMS: atom_id res chain seq x y z
N GLU A 1 -16.90 -12.00 -4.35
CA GLU A 1 -15.73 -11.42 -3.66
C GLU A 1 -14.47 -12.10 -4.18
N TYR A 2 -13.31 -11.47 -4.03
CA TYR A 2 -12.03 -12.05 -4.43
C TYR A 2 -10.93 -11.60 -3.48
N THR A 3 -9.86 -12.40 -3.39
CA THR A 3 -8.69 -12.12 -2.54
C THR A 3 -7.49 -11.80 -3.42
N ILE A 4 -6.77 -10.74 -3.09
CA ILE A 4 -5.54 -10.34 -3.78
C ILE A 4 -4.41 -10.09 -2.77
N ASP A 5 -3.20 -10.58 -3.07
CA ASP A 5 -1.98 -10.28 -2.32
C ASP A 5 -1.12 -9.31 -3.14
N VAL A 6 -0.83 -8.14 -2.58
CA VAL A 6 -0.17 -7.04 -3.29
C VAL A 6 0.96 -6.43 -2.47
N PHE A 7 2.01 -6.01 -3.18
CA PHE A 7 2.98 -5.05 -2.65
C PHE A 7 2.52 -3.64 -3.04
N PHE A 8 1.79 -2.99 -2.14
CA PHE A 8 1.27 -1.64 -2.35
C PHE A 8 2.38 -0.61 -2.12
N ARG A 9 2.66 0.21 -3.14
CA ARG A 9 3.75 1.19 -3.17
C ARG A 9 3.20 2.59 -3.33
N GLN A 10 3.61 3.49 -2.46
CA GLN A 10 3.21 4.90 -2.48
C GLN A 10 4.45 5.78 -2.49
N LYS A 11 4.41 6.82 -3.31
CA LYS A 11 5.49 7.79 -3.44
C LYS A 11 4.91 9.20 -3.30
N TRP A 12 5.46 9.98 -2.37
CA TRP A 12 5.10 11.39 -2.19
C TRP A 12 6.35 12.18 -1.82
N LYS A 13 6.23 13.50 -1.80
CA LYS A 13 7.32 14.41 -1.40
C LYS A 13 6.96 15.08 -0.08
N ASP A 14 7.86 15.02 0.89
CA ASP A 14 7.77 15.74 2.15
C ASP A 14 9.03 16.60 2.32
N GLU A 15 8.89 17.89 2.09
CA GLU A 15 9.97 18.88 2.13
C GLU A 15 10.65 18.95 3.53
N ARG A 16 9.94 18.55 4.59
CA ARG A 16 10.46 18.54 5.98
C ARG A 16 11.51 17.44 6.21
N LEU A 17 11.55 16.44 5.34
CA LEU A 17 12.42 15.27 5.47
C LEU A 17 13.65 15.31 4.55
N LYS A 18 13.96 16.48 3.98
CA LYS A 18 15.22 16.70 3.27
C LYS A 18 16.41 16.56 4.21
N PHE A 19 17.49 15.97 3.70
CA PHE A 19 18.72 15.81 4.46
C PHE A 19 19.93 15.99 3.55
N LYS A 20 21.08 16.34 4.15
CA LYS A 20 22.38 16.40 3.47
C LYS A 20 23.29 15.35 4.10
N GLY A 21 23.93 14.53 3.28
CA GLY A 21 24.85 13.50 3.74
C GLY A 21 25.52 12.78 2.57
N PRO A 22 26.44 11.85 2.86
CA PRO A 22 27.13 11.08 1.82
C PRO A 22 26.23 10.03 1.14
N MET A 23 25.05 9.75 1.72
CA MET A 23 24.08 8.80 1.18
C MET A 23 22.92 9.55 0.53
N ASN A 24 22.45 9.07 -0.62
CA ASN A 24 21.29 9.66 -1.30
C ASN A 24 19.96 9.09 -0.81
N ILE A 25 19.97 7.94 -0.11
CA ILE A 25 18.76 7.23 0.32
C ILE A 25 18.92 6.71 1.75
N LEU A 26 18.03 7.12 2.64
CA LEU A 26 17.86 6.54 3.96
C LEU A 26 16.82 5.42 3.89
N ARG A 27 17.19 4.24 4.40
CA ARG A 27 16.26 3.11 4.57
C ARG A 27 15.87 3.03 6.05
N LEU A 28 14.62 3.31 6.35
CA LEU A 28 14.13 3.39 7.72
C LEU A 28 13.44 2.09 8.14
N ASN A 29 13.60 1.75 9.42
CA ASN A 29 12.86 0.67 10.06
C ASN A 29 11.42 1.13 10.40
N ASN A 30 10.61 0.17 10.87
CA ASN A 30 9.20 0.42 11.15
C ASN A 30 8.95 1.43 12.30
N LEU A 31 9.89 1.59 13.24
CA LEU A 31 9.75 2.54 14.36
C LEU A 31 9.86 4.00 13.92
N MET A 32 10.74 4.30 12.95
CA MET A 32 10.78 5.63 12.35
C MET A 32 9.64 5.84 11.36
N ALA A 33 9.23 4.80 10.64
CA ALA A 33 8.12 4.90 9.69
C ALA A 33 6.79 5.29 10.37
N SER A 34 6.55 4.89 11.63
CA SER A 34 5.35 5.27 12.37
C SER A 34 5.35 6.71 12.89
N LYS A 35 6.49 7.41 12.88
CA LYS A 35 6.61 8.81 13.29
C LYS A 35 6.51 9.79 12.13
N ILE A 36 6.53 9.29 10.91
CA ILE A 36 6.45 10.09 9.70
C ILE A 36 5.00 10.07 9.21
N TRP A 37 4.53 11.22 8.74
CA TRP A 37 3.22 11.30 8.12
C TRP A 37 3.17 10.36 6.90
N THR A 38 2.15 9.51 6.84
CA THR A 38 1.87 8.62 5.71
C THR A 38 0.43 8.85 5.27
N PRO A 39 0.13 8.78 3.96
CA PRO A 39 -1.23 8.95 3.48
C PRO A 39 -2.14 7.83 4.03
N ASP A 40 -3.34 8.21 4.42
CA ASP A 40 -4.38 7.37 5.03
C ASP A 40 -5.17 6.57 3.97
N THR A 41 -4.44 5.90 3.07
CA THR A 41 -5.08 5.18 1.96
C THR A 41 -5.80 3.92 2.42
N PHE A 42 -7.09 3.82 2.07
CA PHE A 42 -7.94 2.68 2.36
C PHE A 42 -8.60 2.13 1.08
N PHE A 43 -9.09 0.89 1.14
CA PHE A 43 -9.79 0.24 0.03
C PHE A 43 -11.30 0.44 0.18
N HIS A 44 -11.92 1.21 -0.72
CA HIS A 44 -13.36 1.52 -0.65
C HIS A 44 -14.24 0.28 -0.74
N ASN A 45 -13.83 -0.70 -1.55
CA ASN A 45 -14.52 -1.98 -1.70
C ASN A 45 -13.81 -3.13 -0.95
N GLY A 46 -12.94 -2.81 0.01
CA GLY A 46 -12.31 -3.81 0.86
C GLY A 46 -13.25 -4.27 1.96
N LYS A 47 -13.70 -5.53 1.92
CA LYS A 47 -14.46 -6.13 3.03
C LYS A 47 -13.57 -6.46 4.22
N LYS A 48 -12.37 -6.98 3.93
CA LYS A 48 -11.35 -7.31 4.93
C LYS A 48 -9.97 -7.09 4.32
N SER A 49 -9.12 -6.35 5.00
CA SER A 49 -7.73 -6.14 4.57
C SER A 49 -6.78 -6.48 5.72
N VAL A 50 -5.76 -7.30 5.42
CA VAL A 50 -4.75 -7.72 6.39
C VAL A 50 -3.40 -7.16 5.98
N ALA A 51 -2.81 -6.35 6.86
CA ALA A 51 -1.41 -5.95 6.75
C ALA A 51 -0.53 -7.03 7.37
N HIS A 52 0.38 -7.60 6.57
CA HIS A 52 1.25 -8.68 7.02
C HIS A 52 2.28 -8.18 8.04
N ASN A 53 2.33 -8.83 9.20
CA ASN A 53 3.15 -8.42 10.34
C ASN A 53 4.13 -9.49 10.86
N MET A 54 4.28 -10.61 10.16
CA MET A 54 5.12 -11.73 10.58
C MET A 54 6.34 -11.89 9.65
N THR A 55 7.58 -12.02 10.16
CA THR A 55 8.06 -11.90 11.56
C THR A 55 8.24 -10.47 12.04
N MET A 56 8.22 -9.50 11.13
CA MET A 56 8.21 -8.06 11.40
C MET A 56 7.10 -7.41 10.54
N PRO A 57 6.57 -6.23 10.92
CA PRO A 57 5.70 -5.46 10.06
C PRO A 57 6.34 -5.23 8.69
N ASN A 58 5.70 -5.73 7.63
CA ASN A 58 6.22 -5.68 6.26
C ASN A 58 6.03 -4.28 5.65
N LYS A 59 6.61 -3.28 6.32
CA LYS A 59 6.61 -1.86 5.96
C LYS A 59 8.04 -1.42 5.73
N LEU A 60 8.30 -0.86 4.55
CA LEU A 60 9.60 -0.28 4.22
C LEU A 60 9.40 1.17 3.82
N LEU A 61 10.08 2.08 4.51
CA LEU A 61 10.11 3.49 4.17
C LEU A 61 11.52 3.86 3.70
N ARG A 62 11.60 4.47 2.51
CA ARG A 62 12.84 5.03 1.98
C ARG A 62 12.67 6.53 1.79
N ILE A 63 13.65 7.31 2.20
CA ILE A 63 13.68 8.77 2.03
C ILE A 63 14.86 9.11 1.14
N GLN A 64 14.62 9.83 0.06
CA GLN A 64 15.65 10.44 -0.78
C GLN A 64 16.07 11.79 -0.18
N ASP A 65 17.30 12.20 -0.47
CA ASP A 65 17.89 13.47 -0.02
C ASP A 65 17.05 14.72 -0.37
N ASP A 66 16.33 14.67 -1.50
CA ASP A 66 15.39 15.68 -1.96
C ASP A 66 14.05 15.73 -1.20
N GLY A 67 13.86 14.84 -0.21
CA GLY A 67 12.63 14.70 0.57
C GLY A 67 11.57 13.84 -0.10
N THR A 68 11.91 13.06 -1.13
CA THR A 68 10.99 12.11 -1.75
C THR A 68 10.93 10.80 -0.96
N LEU A 69 9.71 10.41 -0.55
CA LEU A 69 9.45 9.20 0.22
C LEU A 69 8.94 8.10 -0.69
N LEU A 70 9.39 6.87 -0.44
CA LEU A 70 8.83 5.65 -0.98
C LEU A 70 8.42 4.74 0.18
N TYR A 71 7.13 4.50 0.31
CA TYR A 71 6.55 3.61 1.30
C TYR A 71 6.00 2.37 0.61
N THR A 72 6.38 1.19 1.09
CA THR A 72 5.92 -0.08 0.56
C THR A 72 5.36 -0.93 1.69
N MET A 73 4.19 -1.51 1.46
CA MET A 73 3.58 -2.48 2.37
C MET A 73 3.08 -3.71 1.61
N ARG A 74 3.15 -4.88 2.24
CA ARG A 74 2.48 -6.09 1.75
C ARG A 74 1.08 -6.19 2.36
N LEU A 75 0.06 -6.31 1.52
CA LEU A 75 -1.34 -6.36 1.92
C LEU A 75 -2.02 -7.56 1.27
N THR A 76 -2.84 -8.26 2.06
CA THR A 76 -3.88 -9.14 1.51
C THR A 76 -5.21 -8.43 1.62
N VAL A 77 -5.87 -8.19 0.49
CA VAL A 77 -7.15 -7.49 0.42
C VAL A 77 -8.21 -8.45 -0.08
N GLN A 78 -9.25 -8.64 0.71
CA GLN A 78 -10.49 -9.28 0.32
C GLN A 78 -11.44 -8.19 -0.16
N ALA A 79 -11.60 -8.08 -1.47
CA ALA A 79 -12.36 -7.04 -2.11
C ALA A 79 -13.72 -7.55 -2.61
N GLU A 80 -14.70 -6.67 -2.58
CA GLU A 80 -16.01 -6.91 -3.18
C GLU A 80 -15.92 -6.83 -4.70
N CYS A 81 -16.50 -7.84 -5.35
CA CYS A 81 -16.70 -7.87 -6.79
C CYS A 81 -18.16 -8.26 -7.03
N PRO A 82 -18.98 -7.32 -7.53
CA PRO A 82 -20.34 -7.63 -7.98
C PRO A 82 -20.25 -8.41 -9.29
N MET A 83 -20.74 -9.64 -9.28
CA MET A 83 -20.77 -10.52 -10.46
C MET A 83 -22.23 -10.70 -10.89
N HIS A 84 -22.47 -10.66 -12.20
CA HIS A 84 -23.75 -10.98 -12.81
C HIS A 84 -23.63 -12.38 -13.43
N LEU A 85 -24.36 -13.35 -12.89
CA LEU A 85 -24.22 -14.78 -13.21
C LEU A 85 -25.32 -15.28 -14.16
N GLU A 86 -25.80 -14.41 -15.05
CA GLU A 86 -26.92 -14.72 -15.96
C GLU A 86 -26.51 -15.76 -17.03
N ASP A 87 -25.26 -15.70 -17.51
CA ASP A 87 -24.72 -16.56 -18.58
C ASP A 87 -23.82 -17.70 -18.06
N PHE A 88 -24.02 -18.16 -16.82
CA PHE A 88 -23.16 -19.19 -16.23
C PHE A 88 -23.09 -20.47 -17.09
N PRO A 89 -21.90 -21.06 -17.38
CA PRO A 89 -20.56 -20.68 -16.90
C PRO A 89 -19.73 -19.86 -17.91
N MET A 90 -20.36 -19.32 -18.95
CA MET A 90 -19.73 -18.59 -20.07
C MET A 90 -19.79 -17.06 -19.89
N ASP A 91 -19.89 -16.61 -18.65
CA ASP A 91 -19.92 -15.21 -18.26
C ASP A 91 -18.52 -14.61 -18.10
N ALA A 92 -18.45 -13.27 -18.14
CA ALA A 92 -17.22 -12.52 -17.91
C ALA A 92 -17.47 -11.40 -16.90
N HIS A 93 -16.56 -11.24 -15.93
CA HIS A 93 -16.69 -10.25 -14.86
C HIS A 93 -15.46 -9.35 -14.77
N SER A 94 -15.69 -8.07 -14.49
CA SER A 94 -14.64 -7.11 -14.17
C SER A 94 -14.70 -6.79 -12.67
N CYS A 95 -13.69 -7.25 -11.92
CA CYS A 95 -13.60 -7.02 -10.49
C CYS A 95 -12.71 -5.81 -10.18
N PRO A 96 -13.28 -4.67 -9.74
CA PRO A 96 -12.50 -3.46 -9.49
C PRO A 96 -11.76 -3.55 -8.15
N LEU A 97 -10.59 -2.92 -8.06
CA LEU A 97 -9.94 -2.60 -6.79
C LEU A 97 -9.91 -1.08 -6.62
N LYS A 98 -10.73 -0.55 -5.71
CA LYS A 98 -10.89 0.90 -5.51
C LYS A 98 -10.18 1.31 -4.23
N PHE A 99 -9.25 2.25 -4.33
CA PHE A 99 -8.52 2.79 -3.18
C PHE A 99 -8.37 4.32 -3.29
N GLY A 100 -8.31 4.98 -2.14
CA GLY A 100 -8.26 6.43 -2.02
C GLY A 100 -7.95 6.86 -0.59
N SER A 101 -7.82 8.17 -0.39
CA SER A 101 -7.81 8.86 0.91
C SER A 101 -9.22 9.36 1.20
#